data_AF-A0A2D9HPP2-F1
#
_entry.id   AF-A0A2D9HPP2-F1
#
_cell.length_a   1.000
_cell.length_b   1.000
_cell.length_c   1.000
_cell.angle_alpha   90.00
_cell.angle_beta   90.00
_cell.angle_gamma   90.00
#
_symmetry.space_group_name_H-M   'P 1'
#
loop_
_entity.id
_entity.type
_entity.pdbx_description
1 polymer ?
#
loop_
_entity_poly.entity_id
_entity_poly.type
_entity_poly.pdbx_seq_one_letter_code
_entity_poly.pdbx_strand_id
1 'polypeptide(L)'
;MTANETREAIQPHHRPRWTKWLVLRALGLRGWRVRGRFPKPFWRTLVVMHAPNPWQVSWASWLYPVESIRVDPQCDEPVLMEAWSAGKCVVFQTDGSPTQMAQAQAWAKSCGARITLCAWESKRRFFHVHAPFKPSKHADRDVHYMTRYFKYFLQNHSDYE
;
A
#
# COMPACT_ATOMS: atom_id res chain seq x y z
N MET A 1 19.70 -8.24 -22.59
CA MET A 1 18.43 -7.60 -22.20
C MET A 1 18.74 -6.30 -21.50
N THR A 2 18.39 -5.17 -22.11
CA THR A 2 18.73 -3.85 -21.56
C THR A 2 17.63 -3.40 -20.59
N ALA A 3 17.99 -2.69 -19.51
CA ALA A 3 17.05 -2.24 -18.47
C ALA A 3 15.92 -1.31 -18.97
N ASN A 4 15.96 -0.88 -20.23
CA ASN A 4 14.91 -0.09 -20.88
C ASN A 4 13.82 -0.97 -21.50
N GLU A 5 14.14 -2.14 -22.06
CA GLU A 5 13.14 -3.07 -22.63
C GLU A 5 12.18 -3.61 -21.56
N THR A 6 12.64 -3.71 -20.30
CA THR A 6 11.83 -4.18 -19.16
C THR A 6 10.87 -3.14 -18.59
N ARG A 7 11.05 -1.85 -18.92
CA ARG A 7 10.20 -0.75 -18.41
C ARG A 7 8.99 -0.48 -19.31
N GLU A 8 9.09 -0.77 -20.61
CA GLU A 8 8.02 -0.52 -21.58
C GLU A 8 6.91 -1.59 -21.59
N ALA A 9 7.13 -2.77 -20.99
CA ALA A 9 6.20 -3.89 -21.10
C ALA A 9 5.20 -4.05 -19.93
N ILE A 10 5.41 -3.40 -18.78
CA ILE A 10 4.56 -3.60 -17.60
C ILE A 10 3.57 -2.43 -17.48
N GLN A 11 2.40 -2.58 -18.09
CA GLN A 11 1.29 -1.65 -17.88
C GLN A 11 0.48 -2.06 -16.64
N PRO A 12 0.18 -1.12 -15.72
CA PRO A 12 -0.73 -1.41 -14.61
C PRO A 12 -2.08 -1.91 -15.12
N HIS A 13 -2.57 -3.01 -14.56
CA HIS A 13 -3.90 -3.53 -14.84
C HIS A 13 -4.95 -2.65 -14.14
N HIS A 14 -5.46 -1.67 -14.88
CA HIS A 14 -6.41 -0.71 -14.37
C HIS A 14 -7.78 -1.31 -14.12
N ARG A 15 -8.34 -1.03 -12.96
CA ARG A 15 -9.76 -1.31 -12.68
C ARG A 15 -10.65 -0.30 -13.41
N PRO A 16 -11.91 -0.66 -13.70
CA PRO A 16 -12.89 0.28 -14.20
C PRO A 16 -13.01 1.50 -13.27
N ARG A 17 -13.07 2.71 -13.84
CA ARG A 17 -13.10 3.96 -13.05
C ARG A 17 -14.30 4.04 -12.11
N TRP A 18 -15.42 3.41 -12.46
CA TRP A 18 -16.63 3.39 -11.65
C TRP A 18 -16.46 2.58 -10.36
N THR A 19 -15.56 1.59 -10.33
CA THR A 19 -15.34 0.73 -9.16
C THR A 19 -14.94 1.58 -7.95
N LYS A 20 -13.97 2.48 -8.12
CA LYS A 20 -13.56 3.41 -7.07
C LYS A 20 -14.73 4.27 -6.58
N TRP A 21 -15.56 4.76 -7.49
CA TRP A 21 -16.70 5.61 -7.13
C TRP A 21 -17.72 4.84 -6.28
N LEU A 22 -18.09 3.61 -6.66
CA LEU A 22 -18.99 2.78 -5.87
C LEU A 22 -18.44 2.49 -4.48
N VAL A 23 -17.16 2.16 -4.39
CA VAL A 23 -16.49 1.83 -3.13
C VAL A 23 -16.48 3.06 -2.21
N LEU A 24 -16.16 4.24 -2.74
CA LEU A 24 -16.23 5.50 -1.98
C LEU A 24 -17.64 5.82 -1.50
N ARG A 25 -18.67 5.57 -2.34
CA ARG A 25 -20.07 5.76 -1.97
C ARG A 25 -20.50 4.83 -0.84
N ALA A 26 -20.19 3.54 -0.96
CA ALA A 26 -20.54 2.55 0.06
C ALA A 26 -19.81 2.81 1.39
N LEU A 27 -18.54 3.21 1.35
CA LEU A 27 -17.81 3.65 2.55
C LEU A 27 -18.44 4.90 3.16
N GLY A 28 -18.82 5.88 2.35
CA GLY A 28 -19.51 7.09 2.80
C GLY A 28 -20.85 6.80 3.50
N LEU A 29 -21.66 5.88 2.96
CA LEU A 29 -22.90 5.42 3.59
C LEU A 29 -22.63 4.73 4.94
N ARG A 30 -21.50 4.02 5.05
CA ARG A 30 -21.01 3.45 6.31
C ARG A 30 -20.23 4.47 7.14
N GLY A 31 -20.38 5.78 6.92
CA GLY A 31 -19.75 6.84 7.73
C GLY A 31 -18.22 6.92 7.63
N TRP A 32 -17.59 6.21 6.68
CA TRP A 32 -16.15 6.25 6.46
C TRP A 32 -15.77 7.36 5.49
N ARG A 33 -14.67 8.06 5.78
CA ARG A 33 -14.09 9.08 4.91
C ARG A 33 -12.76 8.60 4.33
N VAL A 34 -12.48 8.89 3.06
CA VAL A 34 -11.15 8.65 2.49
C VAL A 34 -10.37 9.95 2.45
N ARG A 35 -9.16 9.96 2.99
CA ARG A 35 -8.27 11.12 3.06
C ARG A 35 -6.99 10.84 2.26
N GLY A 36 -6.52 11.85 1.57
CA GLY A 36 -5.36 11.75 0.68
C GLY A 36 -5.74 11.47 -0.77
N ARG A 37 -4.73 11.44 -1.62
CA ARG A 37 -4.89 11.16 -3.06
C ARG A 37 -4.28 9.80 -3.35
N PHE A 38 -5.07 8.92 -3.96
CA PHE A 38 -4.53 7.66 -4.48
C PHE A 38 -3.41 7.96 -5.47
N PRO A 39 -2.28 7.23 -5.40
CA PRO A 39 -1.19 7.37 -6.34
C PRO A 39 -1.70 7.32 -7.78
N LYS A 40 -1.09 8.10 -8.67
CA LYS A 40 -1.09 7.71 -10.08
C LYS A 40 -0.40 6.35 -10.17
N PRO A 41 -1.00 5.36 -10.84
CA PRO A 41 -0.41 4.03 -10.98
C PRO A 41 1.01 4.11 -11.51
N PHE A 42 1.94 3.57 -10.73
CA PHE A 42 3.30 3.32 -11.17
C PHE A 42 3.39 1.82 -11.45
N TRP A 43 4.12 1.44 -12.51
CA TRP A 43 4.30 0.05 -12.96
C TRP A 43 4.73 -0.91 -11.84
N ARG A 44 5.37 -0.41 -10.78
CA ARG A 44 5.63 -1.15 -9.53
C ARG A 44 5.24 -0.36 -8.30
N THR A 45 4.16 -0.75 -7.63
CA THR A 45 3.70 -0.11 -6.39
C THR A 45 3.61 -1.13 -5.28
N LEU A 46 4.29 -0.85 -4.16
CA LEU A 46 4.14 -1.52 -2.88
C LEU A 46 3.25 -0.65 -1.99
N VAL A 47 2.09 -1.19 -1.64
CA VAL A 47 1.16 -0.59 -0.69
C VAL A 47 1.42 -1.21 0.68
N VAL A 48 1.90 -0.41 1.62
CA VAL A 48 2.05 -0.82 3.02
C VAL A 48 0.82 -0.34 3.77
N MET A 49 0.10 -1.27 4.41
CA MET A 49 -1.24 -1.00 4.93
C MET A 49 -1.39 -1.41 6.38
N HIS A 50 -1.81 -0.47 7.22
CA HIS A 50 -2.37 -0.81 8.52
C HIS A 50 -3.89 -0.98 8.40
N ALA A 51 -4.38 -2.16 8.73
CA ALA A 51 -5.79 -2.54 8.67
C ALA A 51 -6.14 -3.46 9.86
N PRO A 52 -6.80 -2.94 10.91
CA PRO A 52 -7.23 -3.73 12.07
C PRO A 52 -8.16 -4.89 11.75
N ASN A 53 -9.01 -4.76 10.72
CA ASN A 53 -10.02 -5.76 10.38
C ASN A 53 -9.77 -6.37 8.99
N PRO A 54 -10.04 -7.67 8.77
CA PRO A 54 -9.87 -8.32 7.47
C PRO A 54 -10.65 -7.64 6.34
N TRP A 55 -11.87 -7.15 6.61
CA TRP A 55 -12.68 -6.47 5.61
C TRP A 55 -12.01 -5.19 5.09
N GLN A 56 -11.24 -4.48 5.91
CA GLN A 56 -10.59 -3.22 5.53
C GLN A 56 -9.55 -3.43 4.43
N VAL A 57 -8.86 -4.58 4.46
CA VAL A 57 -7.90 -4.96 3.42
C VAL A 57 -8.62 -5.17 2.09
N SER A 58 -9.73 -5.91 2.11
CA SER A 58 -10.56 -6.13 0.92
C SER A 58 -11.06 -4.80 0.36
N TRP A 59 -11.62 -3.92 1.19
CA TRP A 59 -12.12 -2.62 0.74
C TRP A 59 -11.00 -1.72 0.17
N ALA A 60 -9.82 -1.72 0.79
CA ALA A 60 -8.68 -0.98 0.26
C ALA A 60 -8.24 -1.50 -1.12
N SER A 61 -8.25 -2.82 -1.34
CA SER A 61 -7.93 -3.42 -2.66
C SER A 61 -8.83 -2.92 -3.80
N TRP A 62 -10.08 -2.54 -3.49
CA TRP A 62 -11.05 -2.00 -4.45
C TRP A 62 -10.98 -0.47 -4.60
N LEU A 63 -10.39 0.22 -3.64
CA LEU A 63 -10.15 1.66 -3.71
C LEU A 63 -8.98 2.01 -4.65
N TYR A 64 -8.01 1.12 -4.78
CA TYR A 64 -6.89 1.31 -5.69
C TYR A 64 -7.35 1.22 -7.16
N PRO A 65 -6.88 2.13 -8.05
CA PRO A 65 -7.23 2.12 -9.46
C PRO A 65 -6.56 0.99 -10.26
N VAL A 66 -5.76 0.15 -9.61
CA VAL A 66 -5.04 -0.99 -10.19
C VAL A 66 -5.45 -2.23 -9.41
N GLU A 67 -5.50 -3.38 -10.06
CA GLU A 67 -5.60 -4.66 -9.38
C GLU A 67 -4.47 -4.84 -8.37
N SER A 68 -4.76 -5.55 -7.29
CA SER A 68 -3.79 -5.75 -6.22
C SER A 68 -3.82 -7.17 -5.70
N ILE A 69 -2.65 -7.70 -5.35
CA ILE A 69 -2.54 -8.92 -4.57
C ILE A 69 -2.12 -8.58 -3.14
N ARG A 70 -2.60 -9.37 -2.19
CA ARG A 70 -2.08 -9.34 -0.82
C ARG A 70 -0.95 -10.35 -0.74
N VAL A 71 0.16 -9.97 -0.12
CA VAL A 71 1.28 -10.87 0.15
C VAL A 71 1.45 -11.10 1.64
N ASP A 72 2.01 -12.26 1.97
CA ASP A 72 2.39 -12.62 3.33
C ASP A 72 3.69 -11.90 3.73
N PRO A 73 3.90 -11.54 5.02
CA PRO A 73 5.18 -11.01 5.48
C PRO A 73 6.37 -11.88 5.15
N GLN A 74 6.23 -13.19 4.98
CA GLN A 74 7.34 -14.09 4.65
C GLN A 74 7.51 -14.31 3.14
N CYS A 75 6.82 -13.57 2.28
CA CYS A 75 6.92 -13.78 0.84
C CYS A 75 8.32 -13.42 0.30
N ASP A 76 8.76 -14.20 -0.69
CA ASP A 76 10.04 -13.95 -1.36
C ASP A 76 9.90 -12.91 -2.48
N GLU A 77 11.04 -12.31 -2.84
CA GLU A 77 11.13 -11.34 -3.93
C GLU A 77 10.52 -11.80 -5.27
N PRO A 78 10.67 -13.08 -5.72
CA PRO A 78 10.06 -13.56 -6.95
C PRO A 78 8.54 -13.42 -6.97
N VAL A 79 7.86 -13.62 -5.84
CA VAL A 79 6.39 -13.48 -5.73
C VAL A 79 5.98 -12.02 -5.98
N LEU A 80 6.75 -11.07 -5.44
CA LEU A 80 6.54 -9.64 -5.65
C LEU A 80 6.74 -9.28 -7.13
N MET A 81 7.81 -9.79 -7.72
CA MET A 81 8.17 -9.54 -9.12
C MET A 81 7.17 -10.14 -10.09
N GLU A 82 6.63 -11.32 -9.82
CA GLU A 82 5.55 -11.93 -10.59
C GLU A 82 4.31 -11.04 -10.57
N ALA A 83 3.90 -10.58 -9.39
CA ALA A 83 2.74 -9.72 -9.22
C ALA A 83 2.86 -8.40 -10.01
N TRP A 84 4.00 -7.74 -9.89
CA TRP A 84 4.26 -6.51 -10.62
C TRP A 84 4.37 -6.76 -12.12
N SER A 85 4.98 -7.86 -12.55
CA SER A 85 5.07 -8.23 -13.97
C SER A 85 3.68 -8.50 -14.58
N ALA A 86 2.74 -9.00 -13.78
CA ALA A 86 1.33 -9.11 -14.13
C ALA A 86 0.54 -7.78 -14.05
N GLY A 87 1.21 -6.64 -13.87
CA GLY A 87 0.59 -5.31 -13.81
C GLY A 87 -0.17 -5.03 -12.52
N LYS A 88 0.00 -5.84 -11.47
CA LYS A 88 -0.72 -5.69 -10.19
C LYS A 88 0.10 -4.93 -9.16
N CYS A 89 -0.58 -4.23 -8.26
CA CYS A 89 0.02 -3.68 -7.06
C CYS A 89 0.21 -4.78 -6.00
N VAL A 90 1.26 -4.66 -5.20
CA VAL A 90 1.46 -5.52 -4.04
C VAL A 90 0.93 -4.81 -2.79
N VAL A 91 0.11 -5.49 -2.00
CA VAL A 91 -0.39 -5.02 -0.71
C VAL A 91 0.25 -5.84 0.39
N PHE A 92 1.04 -5.16 1.22
CA PHE A 92 1.65 -5.70 2.42
C PHE A 92 0.93 -5.13 3.65
N GLN A 93 0.23 -6.00 4.39
CA GLN A 93 -0.41 -5.60 5.64
C GLN A 93 0.63 -5.59 6.75
N THR A 94 0.67 -4.50 7.53
CA THR A 94 1.68 -4.29 8.55
C THR A 94 1.14 -4.12 9.97
N ASP A 95 1.94 -4.56 10.94
CA ASP A 95 1.83 -4.21 12.36
C ASP A 95 2.51 -2.88 12.72
N GLY A 96 3.20 -2.24 11.76
CA GLY A 96 3.94 -0.99 11.92
C GLY A 96 5.27 -1.11 12.66
N SER A 97 5.74 -2.32 12.94
CA SER A 97 7.04 -2.58 13.56
C SER A 97 8.21 -2.11 12.67
N PRO A 98 9.33 -1.64 13.26
CA PRO A 98 10.52 -1.27 12.49
C PRO A 98 11.02 -2.39 11.58
N THR A 99 10.91 -3.65 12.02
CA THR A 99 11.30 -4.84 11.25
C THR A 99 10.50 -4.96 9.96
N GLN A 100 9.17 -4.85 10.01
CA GLN A 100 8.33 -4.89 8.82
C GLN A 100 8.54 -3.67 7.91
N MET A 101 8.84 -2.51 8.48
CA MET A 101 9.17 -1.32 7.69
C MET A 101 10.49 -1.50 6.94
N ALA A 102 11.50 -2.07 7.58
CA ALA A 102 12.78 -2.41 6.96
C ALA A 102 12.60 -3.42 5.82
N GLN A 103 11.76 -4.43 6.04
CA GLN A 103 11.42 -5.40 5.01
C GLN A 103 10.72 -4.76 3.80
N ALA A 104 9.68 -3.97 4.03
CA ALA A 104 8.97 -3.27 2.96
C ALA A 104 9.90 -2.31 2.18
N GLN A 105 10.81 -1.65 2.88
CA GLN A 105 11.82 -0.79 2.27
C GLN A 105 12.78 -1.59 1.39
N ALA A 106 13.28 -2.73 1.89
CA ALA A 106 14.18 -3.60 1.16
C ALA A 106 13.54 -4.17 -0.11
N TRP A 107 12.32 -4.71 -0.01
CA TRP A 107 11.54 -5.20 -1.16
C TRP A 107 11.32 -4.12 -2.21
N ALA A 108 10.90 -2.93 -1.79
CA ALA A 108 10.68 -1.84 -2.74
C ALA A 108 11.99 -1.39 -3.41
N LYS A 109 13.10 -1.40 -2.66
CA LYS A 109 14.42 -1.00 -3.18
C LYS A 109 14.97 -2.02 -4.16
N SER A 110 14.95 -3.31 -3.83
CA SER A 110 15.44 -4.38 -4.71
C SER A 110 14.64 -4.43 -6.02
N CYS A 111 13.33 -4.27 -5.92
CA CYS A 111 12.44 -4.38 -7.07
C CYS A 111 12.19 -3.05 -7.80
N GLY A 112 12.78 -1.94 -7.35
CA GLY A 112 12.55 -0.62 -7.93
C GLY A 112 11.10 -0.12 -7.85
N ALA A 113 10.35 -0.55 -6.84
CA ALA A 113 8.96 -0.15 -6.61
C ALA A 113 8.86 1.18 -5.86
N ARG A 114 7.71 1.85 -6.00
CA ARG A 114 7.33 2.97 -5.12
C ARG A 114 6.54 2.47 -3.93
N ILE A 115 6.79 3.07 -2.78
CA ILE A 115 6.06 2.78 -1.55
C ILE A 115 4.89 3.76 -1.42
N THR A 116 3.71 3.24 -1.11
CA THR A 116 2.53 4.01 -0.69
C THR A 116 2.11 3.51 0.69
N LEU A 117 2.02 4.42 1.65
CA LEU A 117 1.53 4.07 2.99
C LEU A 117 0.04 4.34 3.06
N CYS A 118 -0.71 3.45 3.68
CA CYS A 118 -2.12 3.67 3.94
C CYS A 118 -2.53 3.07 5.27
N ALA A 119 -3.53 3.67 5.91
CA ALA A 119 -3.97 3.22 7.22
C ALA A 119 -5.46 3.46 7.40
N TRP A 120 -6.13 2.49 8.00
CA TRP A 120 -7.48 2.64 8.52
C TRP A 120 -7.39 3.16 9.95
N GLU A 121 -8.16 4.21 10.24
CA GLU A 121 -8.33 4.76 11.57
C GLU A 121 -9.81 4.60 11.95
N SER A 122 -10.07 3.81 12.98
CA SER A 122 -11.44 3.44 13.36
C SER A 122 -12.18 4.50 14.16
N LYS A 123 -11.49 5.28 15.02
CA LYS A 123 -12.11 6.24 15.95
C LYS A 123 -12.81 7.40 15.25
N ARG A 124 -12.13 8.02 14.29
CA ARG A 124 -12.62 9.08 13.39
C ARG A 124 -13.14 8.53 12.06
N ARG A 125 -13.11 7.20 11.86
CA ARG A 125 -13.63 6.48 10.70
C ARG A 125 -13.10 7.02 9.38
N PHE A 126 -11.78 7.00 9.21
CA PHE A 126 -11.19 7.36 7.92
C PHE A 126 -10.11 6.41 7.44
N PHE A 127 -10.00 6.29 6.13
CA PHE A 127 -8.90 5.62 5.45
C PHE A 127 -7.95 6.67 4.89
N HIS A 128 -6.72 6.69 5.35
CA HIS A 128 -5.69 7.62 4.90
C HIS A 128 -4.78 6.98 3.87
N VAL A 129 -4.49 7.71 2.79
CA VAL A 129 -3.54 7.31 1.75
C VAL A 129 -2.47 8.39 1.65
N HIS A 130 -1.23 8.01 1.98
CA HIS A 130 -0.07 8.87 1.83
C HIS A 130 0.36 8.97 0.36
N ALA A 131 1.01 10.07 0.00
CA ALA A 131 1.62 10.21 -1.32
C ALA A 131 2.69 9.13 -1.56
N PRO A 132 2.79 8.56 -2.78
CA PRO A 132 3.80 7.57 -3.10
C PRO A 132 5.21 8.18 -3.08
N PHE A 133 6.20 7.44 -2.59
CA PHE A 133 7.60 7.84 -2.60
C PHE A 133 8.51 6.72 -3.10
N LYS A 134 9.70 7.08 -3.59
CA LYS A 134 10.73 6.11 -3.95
C LYS A 134 11.56 5.81 -2.69
N PRO A 135 11.94 4.54 -2.44
CA PRO A 135 12.94 4.22 -1.43
C PRO A 135 14.20 5.06 -1.66
N SER A 136 14.69 5.69 -0.59
CA SER A 136 15.89 6.50 -0.63
C SER A 136 17.15 5.63 -0.53
N LYS A 137 18.31 6.26 -0.65
CA LYS A 137 19.59 5.58 -0.40
C LYS A 137 19.78 5.24 1.09
N HIS A 138 19.10 5.95 1.99
CA HIS A 138 19.22 5.82 3.44
C HIS A 138 18.04 5.04 4.02
N ALA A 139 18.20 3.72 4.15
CA ALA A 139 17.12 2.83 4.59
C ALA A 139 16.58 3.23 5.98
N ASP A 140 17.45 3.57 6.93
CA ASP A 140 17.04 3.93 8.30
C ASP A 140 16.13 5.17 8.33
N ARG A 141 16.34 6.13 7.43
CA ARG A 141 15.49 7.32 7.30
C ARG A 141 14.09 6.93 6.81
N ASP A 142 14.02 6.08 5.80
CA ASP A 142 12.74 5.61 5.25
C ASP A 142 11.99 4.79 6.30
N VAL A 143 12.68 3.86 6.98
CA VAL A 143 12.12 3.03 8.05
C VAL A 143 11.59 3.90 9.17
N HIS A 144 12.39 4.84 9.69
CA HIS A 144 11.95 5.76 10.74
C HIS A 144 10.73 6.59 10.31
N TYR A 145 10.73 7.07 9.08
CA TYR A 145 9.60 7.81 8.50
C TYR A 145 8.32 6.94 8.43
N MET A 146 8.43 5.72 7.91
CA MET A 146 7.30 4.78 7.79
C MET A 146 6.79 4.35 9.17
N THR A 147 7.68 4.03 10.12
CA THR A 147 7.32 3.71 11.50
C THR A 147 6.59 4.88 12.16
N ARG A 148 7.07 6.12 12.00
CA ARG A 148 6.39 7.31 12.53
C ARG A 148 5.00 7.47 11.93
N TYR A 149 4.84 7.22 10.63
CA TYR A 149 3.54 7.25 9.97
C TYR A 149 2.57 6.26 10.63
N PHE A 150 2.95 5.00 10.79
CA PHE A 150 2.06 3.97 11.37
C PHE A 150 1.84 4.14 12.88
N LYS A 151 2.83 4.65 13.62
CA LYS A 151 2.68 4.94 15.05
C LYS A 151 1.47 5.84 15.33
N TYR A 152 1.24 6.85 14.50
CA TYR A 152 0.06 7.71 14.63
C TYR A 152 -1.26 6.93 14.52
N PHE A 153 -1.34 5.90 13.66
CA PHE A 153 -2.56 5.13 13.47
C PHE A 153 -2.72 4.02 14.53
N LEU A 154 -1.62 3.43 14.98
CA LEU A 154 -1.60 2.40 16.01
C LEU A 154 -1.93 2.93 17.41
N GLN A 155 -1.42 4.11 17.78
CA GLN A 155 -1.69 4.71 19.09
C GLN A 155 -3.17 5.07 19.29
N ASN A 156 -3.90 5.34 18.20
CA ASN A 156 -5.34 5.61 18.28
C ASN A 156 -6.19 4.32 18.42
N HIS A 157 -5.55 3.14 18.43
CA HIS A 157 -6.18 1.84 18.67
C HIS A 157 -6.02 1.32 20.10
N SER A 158 -4.99 1.75 20.84
CA SER A 158 -4.64 1.22 22.17
C SER A 158 -5.43 1.81 23.35
N ASP A 159 -6.28 2.81 23.13
CA ASP A 159 -7.07 3.43 24.23
C ASP A 159 -8.28 2.56 24.68
N TYR A 160 -8.41 1.32 24.19
CA TYR A 160 -9.60 0.48 24.36
C TYR A 160 -9.32 -1.03 24.51
N GLU A 161 -8.13 -1.42 24.97
CA GLU A 161 -7.94 -2.71 25.67
C GLU A 161 -7.80 -2.44 27.16
#